data_AF-W6RLP6-F1
#
_entry.id   AF-W6RLP6-F1
#
_cell.length_a   1.000
_cell.length_b   1.000
_cell.length_c   1.000
_cell.angle_alpha   90.00
_cell.angle_beta   90.00
_cell.angle_gamma   90.00
#
_symmetry.space_group_name_H-M   'P 1'
#
loop_
_entity.id
_entity.type
_entity.pdbx_description
1 polymer ?
#
loop_
_entity_poly.entity_id
_entity_poly.type
_entity_poly.pdbx_seq_one_letter_code
_entity_poly.pdbx_strand_id
1 'polypeptide(L)'
;MPQAAMRGANAAVVGILGAVLYGPVWTSAILNPYDFALALIGLNLLVVWKTPPWVVVLLMAASGTVLHLIRILRELPRAASRSA
;
A
#
# COMPACT_ATOMS: atom_id res chain seq x y z
N MET A 1 -38.17 8.79 -13.41
CA MET A 1 -36.83 9.37 -13.65
C MET A 1 -35.77 8.74 -12.72
N PRO A 2 -35.43 7.44 -12.85
CA PRO A 2 -34.52 6.74 -11.93
C PRO A 2 -33.01 6.99 -12.18
N GLN A 3 -32.62 7.37 -13.41
CA GLN A 3 -31.21 7.54 -13.78
C GLN A 3 -30.50 8.68 -13.04
N ALA A 4 -31.24 9.74 -12.70
CA ALA A 4 -30.72 10.88 -11.94
C ALA A 4 -30.36 10.47 -10.49
N ALA A 5 -31.21 9.65 -9.86
CA ALA A 5 -30.95 9.07 -8.55
C ALA A 5 -29.73 8.13 -8.56
N MET A 6 -29.60 7.29 -9.61
CA MET A 6 -28.42 6.42 -9.77
C MET A 6 -27.12 7.20 -10.00
N ARG A 7 -27.15 8.30 -10.77
CA ARG A 7 -26.00 9.19 -10.95
C ARG A 7 -25.60 9.88 -9.64
N GLY A 8 -26.57 10.32 -8.85
CA GLY A 8 -26.33 10.89 -7.51
C GLY A 8 -25.70 9.88 -6.55
N ALA A 9 -26.20 8.64 -6.53
CA ALA A 9 -25.64 7.57 -5.71
C ALA A 9 -24.19 7.23 -6.11
N ASN A 10 -23.89 7.10 -7.40
CA ASN A 10 -22.53 6.85 -7.90
C ASN A 10 -21.56 7.97 -7.53
N ALA A 11 -21.99 9.24 -7.60
CA ALA A 11 -21.17 10.38 -7.21
C ALA A 11 -20.85 10.39 -5.70
N ALA A 12 -21.81 10.01 -4.86
CA ALA A 12 -21.58 9.87 -3.43
C ALA A 12 -20.56 8.76 -3.11
N VAL A 13 -20.65 7.60 -3.77
CA VAL A 13 -19.70 6.50 -3.58
C VAL A 13 -18.29 6.91 -4.00
N VAL A 14 -18.15 7.53 -5.17
CA VAL A 14 -16.84 8.02 -5.64
C VAL A 14 -16.28 9.09 -4.69
N GLY A 15 -17.13 9.98 -4.16
CA GLY A 15 -16.73 10.96 -3.16
C GLY A 15 -16.20 10.33 -1.87
N ILE A 16 -16.89 9.30 -1.36
CA ILE A 16 -16.46 8.55 -0.16
C ILE A 16 -15.16 7.78 -0.45
N LEU A 17 -15.09 7.08 -1.59
CA LEU A 17 -13.88 6.37 -2.01
C LEU A 17 -12.68 7.31 -2.14
N GLY A 18 -12.88 8.50 -2.71
CA GLY A 18 -11.84 9.52 -2.82
C GLY A 18 -11.37 10.06 -1.47
N ALA A 19 -12.31 10.33 -0.55
CA ALA A 19 -11.99 10.77 0.82
C ALA A 19 -11.18 9.71 1.58
N VAL A 20 -11.56 8.44 1.43
CA VAL A 20 -10.84 7.28 2.00
C VAL A 20 -9.48 7.07 1.34
N LEU A 21 -9.38 7.29 0.03
CA LEU A 21 -8.12 7.13 -0.69
C LEU A 21 -7.07 8.16 -0.20
N TYR A 22 -7.45 9.43 -0.05
CA TYR A 22 -6.52 10.50 0.34
C TYR A 22 -6.14 10.47 1.82
N GLY A 23 -7.13 10.36 2.70
CA GLY A 23 -6.91 10.34 4.14
C GLY A 23 -6.33 9.00 4.58
N PRO A 24 -7.16 8.01 4.91
CA PRO A 24 -6.70 6.80 5.58
C PRO A 24 -5.79 5.91 4.72
N VAL A 25 -6.07 5.72 3.42
CA VAL A 25 -5.30 4.74 2.62
C VAL A 25 -3.91 5.28 2.26
N TRP A 26 -3.83 6.46 1.64
CA TRP A 26 -2.55 7.02 1.21
C TRP A 26 -1.63 7.33 2.41
N THR A 27 -2.16 7.98 3.44
CA THR A 27 -1.32 8.40 4.60
C THR A 27 -0.89 7.22 5.48
N SER A 28 -1.67 6.15 5.55
CA SER A 28 -1.29 4.97 6.35
C SER A 28 -0.40 3.98 5.59
N ALA A 29 -0.49 3.96 4.26
CA ALA A 29 0.26 3.00 3.43
C ALA A 29 1.67 3.49 3.07
N ILE A 30 1.88 4.79 2.90
CA ILE A 30 3.15 5.35 2.41
C ILE A 30 3.79 6.18 3.52
N LEU A 31 4.60 5.52 4.35
CA LEU A 31 5.27 6.13 5.51
C LEU A 31 6.71 6.52 5.19
N ASN A 32 7.35 5.81 4.24
CA ASN A 32 8.74 6.02 3.86
C ASN A 32 8.91 6.08 2.33
N PRO A 33 10.03 6.64 1.82
CA PRO A 33 10.33 6.65 0.39
C PRO A 33 10.36 5.25 -0.26
N TYR A 34 10.74 4.22 0.50
CA TYR A 34 10.72 2.83 0.04
C TYR A 34 9.30 2.30 -0.22
N ASP A 35 8.33 2.70 0.61
CA ASP A 35 6.94 2.28 0.48
C ASP A 35 6.33 2.89 -0.80
N PHE A 36 6.70 4.14 -1.11
CA PHE A 36 6.32 4.81 -2.35
C PHE A 36 6.90 4.12 -3.59
N ALA A 37 8.16 3.69 -3.55
CA ALA A 37 8.79 2.95 -4.65
C ALA A 37 8.10 1.60 -4.89
N LEU A 38 7.77 0.86 -3.82
CA LEU A 38 7.02 -0.39 -3.92
C LEU A 38 5.61 -0.17 -4.51
N ALA A 39 4.92 0.90 -4.09
CA ALA A 39 3.62 1.26 -4.64
C ALA A 39 3.68 1.57 -6.15
N LEU A 40 4.70 2.30 -6.60
CA LEU A 40 4.92 2.58 -8.02
C LEU A 40 5.22 1.31 -8.83
N ILE A 41 6.03 0.39 -8.29
CA ILE A 41 6.32 -0.89 -8.94
C ILE A 41 5.04 -1.73 -9.04
N GLY A 42 4.27 -1.83 -7.96
CA GLY A 42 2.98 -2.54 -7.96
C GLY A 42 2.00 -1.96 -8.96
N LEU A 43 1.91 -0.63 -9.04
CA LEU A 43 1.08 0.06 -10.03
C LEU A 43 1.52 -0.25 -11.46
N ASN A 44 2.82 -0.22 -11.75
CA ASN A 44 3.35 -0.57 -13.07
C ASN A 44 3.05 -2.04 -13.42
N LEU A 45 3.17 -2.97 -12.47
CA LEU A 45 2.81 -4.38 -12.66
C LEU A 45 1.35 -4.55 -13.08
N LEU A 46 0.45 -3.75 -12.49
CA LEU A 46 -0.97 -3.80 -12.79
C LEU A 46 -1.31 -3.11 -14.11
N VAL A 47 -0.76 -1.92 -14.36
CA VAL A 47 -1.15 -1.07 -15.49
C VAL A 47 -0.41 -1.46 -16.78
N VAL A 48 0.91 -1.66 -16.70
CA VAL A 48 1.76 -1.95 -17.87
C VAL A 48 1.76 -3.45 -18.17
N TRP A 49 1.96 -4.27 -17.14
CA TRP A 49 2.11 -5.72 -17.30
C TRP A 49 0.82 -6.51 -17.13
N LYS A 50 -0.30 -5.85 -16.75
CA LYS A 50 -1.62 -6.49 -16.54
C LYS A 50 -1.57 -7.74 -15.66
N THR A 51 -0.64 -7.73 -14.70
CA THR A 51 -0.42 -8.85 -13.79
C THR A 51 -1.70 -9.04 -12.94
N PRO A 52 -2.14 -10.28 -12.66
CA PRO A 52 -3.30 -10.49 -11.82
C PRO A 52 -3.13 -9.80 -10.44
N PRO A 53 -4.15 -9.13 -9.90
CA PRO A 53 -4.02 -8.35 -8.66
C PRO A 53 -3.52 -9.15 -7.46
N TRP A 54 -3.92 -10.43 -7.37
CA TRP A 54 -3.52 -11.31 -6.27
C TRP A 54 -2.01 -11.57 -6.24
N VAL A 55 -1.36 -11.65 -7.41
CA VAL A 55 0.10 -11.84 -7.51
C VAL A 55 0.83 -10.62 -6.99
N VAL A 56 0.36 -9.42 -7.39
CA VAL A 56 0.95 -8.14 -6.96
C VAL A 56 0.84 -8.00 -5.44
N VAL A 57 -0.32 -8.34 -4.86
CA VAL A 57 -0.51 -8.31 -3.41
C VAL A 57 0.44 -9.27 -2.69
N LEU A 58 0.63 -10.50 -3.18
CA LEU A 58 1.57 -11.45 -2.57
C LEU A 58 3.02 -10.97 -2.64
N LEU A 59 3.44 -10.41 -3.78
CA LEU A 59 4.79 -9.87 -3.94
C LEU A 59 5.04 -8.69 -3.01
N MET A 60 4.07 -7.79 -2.88
CA MET A 60 4.18 -6.62 -2.00
C MET A 60 4.19 -7.03 -0.53
N ALA A 61 3.34 -7.98 -0.13
CA ALA A 61 3.34 -8.55 1.22
C ALA A 61 4.69 -9.19 1.56
N ALA A 62 5.22 -10.04 0.67
CA ALA A 62 6.51 -10.69 0.85
C ALA A 62 7.65 -9.66 0.97
N SER A 63 7.66 -8.64 0.11
CA SER A 63 8.66 -7.57 0.12
C SER A 63 8.66 -6.81 1.45
N GLY A 64 7.48 -6.45 1.95
CA GLY A 64 7.32 -5.81 3.25
C GLY A 64 7.81 -6.68 4.41
N THR A 65 7.46 -7.97 4.41
CA THR A 65 7.92 -8.93 5.43
C THR A 65 9.44 -9.06 5.45
N VAL A 66 10.07 -9.18 4.28
CA VAL A 66 11.53 -9.29 4.17
C VAL A 66 12.21 -8.03 4.67
N LEU A 67 11.73 -6.85 4.28
CA LEU A 67 12.27 -5.57 4.76
C LEU A 67 12.15 -5.43 6.28
N HIS A 68 11.00 -5.81 6.85
CA HIS A 68 10.79 -5.78 8.29
C HIS A 68 11.74 -6.74 9.02
N LEU A 69 11.88 -7.97 8.51
CA LEU A 69 12.80 -8.97 9.06
C LEU A 69 14.26 -8.49 9.03
N ILE A 70 14.70 -7.89 7.92
CA ILE A 70 16.06 -7.32 7.79
C ILE A 70 16.29 -6.22 8.83
N ARG A 71 15.29 -5.36 9.09
CA ARG A 71 15.40 -4.31 10.11
C ARG A 71 15.58 -4.90 11.51
N ILE A 72 14.77 -5.90 11.87
CA ILE A 72 14.86 -6.61 13.15
C ILE A 72 16.24 -7.25 13.34
N LEU A 73 16.71 -8.00 12.33
CA LEU A 73 18.02 -8.67 12.40
C LEU A 73 19.19 -7.69 12.51
N ARG A 74 19.04 -6.47 12.00
CA ARG A 74 20.06 -5.42 12.11
C ARG A 74 20.07 -4.75 13.50
N GLU A 75 18.98 -4.83 14.24
CA GLU A 75 18.84 -4.22 15.57
C GLU A 75 19.29 -5.15 16.69
N LEU A 76 19.13 -6.47 16.54
CA LEU A 76 19.57 -7.47 17.52
C LEU A 76 21.05 -7.35 17.93
N PRO A 77 22.03 -7.15 17.02
CA PRO A 77 23.45 -7.04 17.38
C PRO A 77 23.77 -5.77 18.16
N ARG A 78 23.01 -4.69 17.93
CA ARG A 78 23.23 -3.40 18.61
C ARG A 78 22.72 -3.39 20.04
N ALA A 79 21.72 -4.22 20.35
CA ALA A 79 21.21 -4.37 21.71
C ALA A 79 22.19 -5.17 22.58
N ALA A 80 22.78 -6.23 22.03
CA ALA A 80 23.74 -7.08 22.74
C ALA A 80 25.06 -6.36 23.11
N SER A 81 25.50 -5.37 22.31
CA SER A 81 26.71 -4.59 22.58
C SER A 81 26.50 -3.45 23.59
N ARG A 82 25.25 -3.13 23.96
CA ARG A 82 24.92 -2.04 24.90
C ARG A 82 24.84 -2.49 26.36
N SER A 83 24.85 -3.81 26.59
CA SER A 83 24.69 -4.45 27.90
C SER A 83 25.98 -5.11 28.43
N ALA A 84 27.11 -4.93 27.73
CA ALA A 84 28.45 -5.37 28.14
C ALA A 84 29.31 -4.14 28.42
#